data_AF-A0A9D1LGJ5-F1
#
_entry.id   AF-A0A9D1LGJ5-F1
#
_cell.length_a   1.000
_cell.length_b   1.000
_cell.length_c   1.000
_cell.angle_alpha   90.00
_cell.angle_beta   90.00
_cell.angle_gamma   90.00
#
_symmetry.space_group_name_H-M   'P 1'
#
loop_
_entity.id
_entity.type
_entity.pdbx_description
1 polymer ?
#
loop_
_entity_poly.entity_id
_entity_poly.type
_entity_poly.pdbx_seq_one_letter_code
_entity_poly.pdbx_strand_id
1 'polypeptide(L)'
;MKYEYNGNLKEEERIDLVSNEIINKYPQISIDKAKDAAMLEGKISSDKDFEMEFNRLYNIMLVESDNKDLLEPVYNDLINLLKENSNNEKIEYYCNIAIEITNFLNDKRDFPYMIEFV
;
A
#
# COMPACT_ATOMS: atom_id res chain seq x y z
N MET A 1 -13.26 -6.57 12.31
CA MET A 1 -13.85 -5.29 12.72
C MET A 1 -13.87 -4.38 11.50
N LYS A 2 -14.98 -3.70 11.20
CA LYS A 2 -14.99 -2.58 10.25
C LYS A 2 -14.62 -1.35 11.07
N TYR A 3 -13.46 -0.73 10.81
CA TYR A 3 -13.09 0.54 11.43
C TYR A 3 -13.89 1.66 10.76
N GLU A 4 -14.66 2.42 11.52
CA GLU A 4 -15.28 3.66 11.04
C GLU A 4 -14.18 4.74 11.04
N TYR A 5 -13.76 5.18 9.86
CA TYR A 5 -12.72 6.19 9.71
C TYR A 5 -13.26 7.57 10.10
N ASN A 6 -12.78 8.11 11.22
CA ASN A 6 -13.12 9.46 11.65
C ASN A 6 -12.17 10.47 10.99
N GLY A 7 -12.68 11.27 10.05
CA GLY A 7 -11.93 12.32 9.36
C GLY A 7 -11.41 13.47 10.27
N ASN A 8 -11.73 13.44 11.57
CA ASN A 8 -11.23 14.39 12.58
C ASN A 8 -10.06 13.84 13.43
N LEU A 9 -9.57 12.64 13.15
CA LEU A 9 -8.41 12.10 13.87
C LEU A 9 -7.19 13.01 13.68
N LYS A 10 -6.45 13.24 14.76
CA LYS A 10 -5.12 13.85 14.65
C LYS A 10 -4.22 12.94 13.82
N GLU A 11 -3.22 13.54 13.20
CA GLU A 11 -2.25 12.82 12.37
C GLU A 11 -1.63 11.60 13.07
N GLU A 12 -1.24 11.73 14.33
CA GLU A 12 -0.70 10.64 15.14
C GLU A 12 -1.70 9.51 15.35
N GLU A 13 -2.96 9.84 15.69
CA GLU A 13 -4.02 8.83 15.91
C GLU A 13 -4.36 8.07 14.62
N ARG A 14 -4.28 8.76 13.48
CA ARG A 14 -4.45 8.19 12.15
C ARG A 14 -3.32 7.21 11.81
N ILE A 15 -2.07 7.60 12.06
CA ILE A 15 -0.89 6.76 11.84
C ILE A 15 -0.98 5.51 12.73
N ASP A 16 -1.34 5.67 14.00
CA ASP A 16 -1.50 4.54 14.92
C ASP A 16 -2.65 3.61 14.47
N LEU A 17 -3.77 4.14 13.99
CA LEU A 17 -4.86 3.30 13.48
C LEU A 17 -4.44 2.48 12.25
N VAL A 18 -3.85 3.13 11.24
CA VAL A 18 -3.44 2.44 10.00
C VAL A 18 -2.30 1.45 10.28
N SER A 19 -1.30 1.84 11.07
CA SER A 19 -0.21 0.93 11.41
C SER A 19 -0.72 -0.32 12.13
N ASN A 20 -1.70 -0.19 13.04
CA ASN A 20 -2.35 -1.35 13.64
C ASN A 20 -3.13 -2.20 12.62
N GLU A 21 -3.81 -1.60 11.64
CA GLU A 21 -4.47 -2.36 10.56
C GLU A 21 -3.45 -3.16 9.73
N ILE A 22 -2.31 -2.54 9.40
CA ILE A 22 -1.22 -3.20 8.66
C ILE A 22 -0.69 -4.39 9.45
N ILE A 23 -0.35 -4.19 10.73
CA ILE A 23 0.19 -5.26 11.59
C ILE A 23 -0.82 -6.40 11.78
N ASN A 24 -2.12 -6.07 11.92
CA ASN A 24 -3.15 -7.10 12.05
C ASN A 24 -3.30 -7.95 10.78
N LYS A 25 -3.05 -7.37 9.60
CA LYS A 25 -3.15 -8.06 8.31
C LYS A 25 -1.84 -8.78 7.93
N TYR A 26 -0.70 -8.17 8.25
CA TYR A 26 0.64 -8.66 7.95
C TYR A 26 1.50 -8.66 9.23
N PRO A 27 1.31 -9.62 10.14
CA PRO A 27 2.00 -9.65 11.44
C PRO A 27 3.52 -9.73 11.39
N GLN A 28 4.07 -10.09 10.23
CA GLN A 28 5.51 -10.15 9.96
C GLN A 28 6.16 -8.78 9.73
N ILE A 29 5.37 -7.75 9.43
CA ILE A 29 5.84 -6.37 9.28
C ILE A 29 6.11 -5.79 10.66
N SER A 30 7.21 -5.05 10.82
CA SER A 30 7.49 -4.38 12.10
C SER A 30 6.57 -3.19 12.33
N ILE A 31 6.27 -2.86 13.59
CA ILE A 31 5.43 -1.69 13.91
C ILE A 31 6.03 -0.39 13.37
N ASP A 32 7.36 -0.27 13.35
CA ASP A 32 8.05 0.92 12.86
C ASP A 32 7.83 1.09 11.35
N LYS A 33 8.01 0.01 10.56
CA LYS A 33 7.73 0.02 9.11
C LYS A 33 6.24 0.23 8.81
N ALA A 34 5.35 -0.34 9.61
CA ALA A 34 3.92 -0.10 9.48
C ALA A 34 3.55 1.38 9.74
N LYS A 35 4.24 2.05 10.68
CA LYS A 35 4.09 3.49 10.92
C LYS A 35 4.64 4.31 9.77
N ASP A 36 5.79 3.96 9.22
CA ASP A 36 6.36 4.63 8.04
C ASP A 36 5.40 4.56 6.84
N ALA A 37 4.85 3.38 6.55
CA ALA A 37 3.84 3.22 5.49
C ALA A 37 2.58 4.07 5.75
N ALA A 38 2.10 4.11 7.00
CA ALA A 38 0.94 4.90 7.40
C ALA A 38 1.19 6.43 7.31
N MET A 39 2.42 6.89 7.55
CA MET A 39 2.80 8.29 7.36
C MET A 39 2.72 8.71 5.89
N LEU A 40 3.15 7.83 4.99
CA LEU A 40 3.12 8.08 3.54
C LEU A 40 1.71 8.15 2.95
N GLU A 41 0.72 7.52 3.59
CA GLU A 41 -0.69 7.54 3.15
C GLU A 41 -1.33 8.94 3.28
N GLY A 42 -0.78 9.82 4.12
CA GLY A 42 -1.27 11.19 4.28
C GLY A 42 -2.69 11.25 4.87
N LYS A 43 -3.54 12.17 4.41
CA LYS A 43 -4.91 12.32 4.93
C LYS A 43 -5.80 11.16 4.47
N ILE A 44 -6.36 10.44 5.44
CA ILE A 44 -7.39 9.43 5.21
C ILE A 44 -8.72 10.14 4.93
N SER A 45 -9.27 9.91 3.74
CA SER A 45 -10.66 10.22 3.41
C SER A 45 -11.61 9.35 4.26
N SER A 46 -12.81 9.84 4.56
CA SER A 46 -13.83 9.09 5.31
C SER A 46 -14.26 7.80 4.61
N ASP A 47 -14.13 7.73 3.28
CA ASP A 47 -14.39 6.54 2.49
C ASP A 47 -13.09 5.97 1.95
N LYS A 48 -12.86 4.67 2.21
CA LYS A 48 -11.74 3.92 1.66
C LYS A 48 -12.03 3.61 0.20
N ASP A 49 -11.35 4.31 -0.71
CA ASP A 49 -11.45 4.08 -2.15
C ASP A 49 -10.31 3.18 -2.67
N PHE A 50 -10.41 2.81 -3.94
CA PHE A 50 -9.42 1.98 -4.62
C PHE A 50 -8.02 2.61 -4.63
N GLU A 51 -7.90 3.92 -4.84
CA GLU A 51 -6.61 4.60 -4.91
C GLU A 51 -5.93 4.58 -3.53
N MET A 52 -6.69 4.78 -2.46
CA MET A 52 -6.20 4.68 -1.08
C MET A 52 -5.67 3.28 -0.76
N GLU A 53 -6.42 2.21 -1.10
CA GLU A 53 -5.95 0.85 -0.84
C GLU A 53 -4.73 0.50 -1.68
N PHE A 54 -4.69 0.93 -2.95
CA PHE A 54 -3.53 0.74 -3.80
C PHE A 54 -2.30 1.44 -3.21
N ASN A 55 -2.44 2.71 -2.83
CA ASN A 55 -1.36 3.50 -2.23
C ASN A 55 -0.87 2.89 -0.93
N ARG A 56 -1.76 2.36 -0.09
CA ARG A 56 -1.37 1.67 1.15
C ARG A 56 -0.52 0.43 0.85
N LEU A 57 -0.97 -0.44 -0.05
CA LEU A 57 -0.22 -1.64 -0.44
C LEU A 57 1.13 -1.27 -1.06
N TYR A 58 1.16 -0.25 -1.90
CA TYR A 58 2.41 0.29 -2.46
C TYR A 58 3.36 0.81 -1.38
N ASN A 59 2.87 1.63 -0.44
CA ASN A 59 3.68 2.22 0.63
C ASN A 59 4.26 1.13 1.53
N ILE A 60 3.50 0.08 1.83
CA ILE A 60 4.01 -1.10 2.55
C ILE A 60 5.19 -1.72 1.79
N MET A 61 5.04 -1.96 0.48
CA MET A 61 6.13 -2.56 -0.31
C MET A 61 7.33 -1.64 -0.48
N LEU A 62 7.11 -0.32 -0.50
CA LEU A 62 8.18 0.68 -0.56
C LEU A 62 9.04 0.64 0.72
N VAL A 63 8.40 0.67 1.90
CA VAL A 63 9.14 0.67 3.17
C VAL A 63 9.77 -0.68 3.48
N GLU A 64 9.18 -1.79 3.04
CA GLU A 64 9.72 -3.16 3.16
C GLU A 64 10.54 -3.59 1.92
N SER A 65 11.00 -2.65 1.08
CA SER A 65 11.74 -2.96 -0.14
C SER A 65 13.08 -3.67 0.11
N ASP A 66 13.61 -3.58 1.33
CA ASP A 66 14.78 -4.31 1.81
C ASP A 66 14.49 -5.79 2.16
N ASN A 67 13.22 -6.18 2.28
CA ASN A 67 12.81 -7.53 2.70
C ASN A 67 11.75 -8.15 1.77
N LYS A 68 12.22 -8.63 0.61
CA LYS A 68 11.36 -9.19 -0.45
C LYS A 68 10.47 -10.36 -0.03
N ASP A 69 10.90 -11.16 0.95
CA ASP A 69 10.13 -12.31 1.45
C ASP A 69 8.79 -11.87 2.07
N LEU A 70 8.72 -10.64 2.61
CA LEU A 70 7.49 -10.10 3.18
C LEU A 70 6.56 -9.46 2.14
N LEU A 71 7.06 -9.24 0.92
CA LEU A 71 6.33 -8.52 -0.13
C LEU A 71 5.37 -9.41 -0.90
N GLU A 72 5.61 -10.72 -0.99
CA GLU A 72 4.73 -11.65 -1.71
C GLU A 72 3.25 -11.57 -1.26
N PRO A 73 2.89 -11.64 0.04
CA PRO A 73 1.49 -11.53 0.45
C PRO A 73 0.89 -10.14 0.15
N VAL A 74 1.67 -9.07 0.27
CA VAL A 74 1.23 -7.70 0.00
C VAL A 74 1.00 -7.51 -1.51
N TYR A 75 1.90 -8.04 -2.33
CA TYR A 75 1.81 -7.98 -3.78
C TYR A 75 0.63 -8.79 -4.31
N ASN A 76 0.37 -9.97 -3.75
CA ASN A 76 -0.82 -10.75 -4.11
C ASN A 76 -2.12 -10.00 -3.83
N ASP A 77 -2.20 -9.29 -2.70
CA ASP A 77 -3.34 -8.43 -2.39
C ASP A 77 -3.46 -7.25 -3.36
N LEU A 78 -2.34 -6.66 -3.79
CA LEU A 78 -2.34 -5.61 -4.82
C LEU A 78 -2.89 -6.14 -6.15
N ILE A 79 -2.47 -7.33 -6.58
CA ILE A 79 -2.97 -7.94 -7.81
C ILE A 79 -4.47 -8.27 -7.72
N ASN A 80 -4.94 -8.73 -6.56
CA ASN A 80 -6.37 -8.96 -6.35
C ASN A 80 -7.16 -7.66 -6.41
N LEU A 81 -6.67 -6.59 -5.78
CA LEU A 81 -7.27 -5.26 -5.83
C LEU A 81 -7.42 -4.75 -7.28
N LEU A 82 -6.37 -4.92 -8.11
CA LEU A 82 -6.41 -4.54 -9.53
C LEU A 82 -7.45 -5.35 -10.33
N LYS A 83 -7.56 -6.66 -10.07
CA LYS A 83 -8.55 -7.52 -10.73
C LYS A 83 -9.98 -7.10 -10.38
N GLU A 84 -10.24 -6.85 -9.10
CA GLU A 84 -11.55 -6.43 -8.58
C GLU A 84 -11.98 -5.05 -9.12
N ASN A 85 -11.02 -4.18 -9.44
CA ASN A 85 -11.24 -2.82 -9.90
C ASN A 85 -10.86 -2.62 -11.37
N SER A 86 -10.97 -3.66 -12.19
CA SER A 86 -10.57 -3.64 -13.61
C SER A 86 -11.30 -2.59 -14.47
N ASN A 87 -12.42 -2.05 -13.99
CA ASN A 87 -13.18 -0.97 -14.65
C ASN A 87 -12.73 0.45 -14.24
N ASN A 88 -11.69 0.61 -13.42
CA ASN A 88 -11.19 1.92 -13.03
C ASN A 88 -10.61 2.67 -14.24
N GLU A 89 -10.90 3.97 -14.36
CA GLU A 89 -10.46 4.80 -15.49
C GLU A 89 -8.93 4.90 -15.65
N LYS A 90 -8.18 4.71 -14.56
CA LYS A 90 -6.71 4.73 -14.53
C LYS A 90 -6.12 3.33 -14.38
N ILE A 91 -6.88 2.26 -14.65
CA ILE A 91 -6.41 0.89 -14.38
C ILE A 91 -5.09 0.55 -15.09
N GLU A 92 -4.89 1.04 -16.31
CA GLU A 92 -3.64 0.82 -17.06
C GLU A 92 -2.42 1.40 -16.33
N TYR A 93 -2.56 2.59 -15.75
CA TYR A 93 -1.52 3.23 -14.95
C TYR A 93 -1.13 2.36 -13.74
N TYR A 94 -2.12 1.87 -12.99
CA TYR A 94 -1.87 1.04 -11.82
C TYR A 94 -1.30 -0.35 -12.18
N CYS A 95 -1.73 -0.93 -13.31
CA CYS A 95 -1.15 -2.15 -13.85
C CYS A 95 0.31 -1.99 -14.25
N ASN A 96 0.70 -0.84 -14.84
CA ASN A 96 2.09 -0.57 -15.19
C ASN A 96 2.99 -0.52 -13.95
N ILE A 97 2.52 0.08 -12.86
CA ILE A 97 3.24 0.06 -11.57
C ILE A 97 3.41 -1.38 -11.07
N ALA A 98 2.36 -2.22 -11.14
CA ALA A 98 2.45 -3.62 -10.73
C ALA A 98 3.45 -4.44 -11.57
N ILE A 99 3.56 -4.15 -12.87
CA ILE A 99 4.58 -4.74 -13.75
C ILE A 99 5.97 -4.35 -13.28
N GLU A 100 6.19 -3.08 -12.94
CA GLU A 100 7.51 -2.64 -12.46
C GLU A 100 7.84 -3.17 -11.06
N ILE A 101 6.84 -3.38 -10.20
CA ILE A 101 7.02 -4.10 -8.93
C ILE A 101 7.41 -5.56 -9.21
N THR A 102 6.81 -6.21 -10.22
CA THR A 102 7.23 -7.55 -10.66
C THR A 102 8.69 -7.57 -11.10
N ASN A 103 9.13 -6.55 -11.85
CA ASN A 103 10.52 -6.44 -12.27
C ASN A 103 11.46 -6.28 -11.07
N PHE A 104 11.06 -5.46 -10.08
CA PHE A 104 11.79 -5.31 -8.83
C PHE A 104 11.89 -6.64 -8.05
N LEU A 105 10.77 -7.37 -7.89
CA LEU A 105 10.75 -8.68 -7.20
C LEU A 105 11.66 -9.70 -7.87
N ASN A 106 11.83 -9.63 -9.20
CA ASN A 106 12.72 -10.50 -9.99
C ASN A 106 14.17 -9.97 -10.11
N ASP A 107 14.59 -9.00 -9.29
CA ASP A 107 15.94 -8.42 -9.31
C ASP A 107 16.33 -7.75 -10.65
N LYS A 108 15.34 -7.29 -11.42
CA LYS A 108 15.58 -6.62 -12.72
C LYS A 108 15.73 -5.10 -12.60
N ARG A 109 15.31 -4.52 -11.48
CA ARG A 109 15.39 -3.08 -11.19
C ARG A 109 15.28 -2.79 -9.70
N ASP A 110 15.59 -1.55 -9.33
CA ASP A 110 15.24 -0.98 -8.03
C ASP A 110 13.74 -0.73 -7.89
N PHE A 111 13.27 -0.55 -6.64
CA PHE A 111 11.86 -0.35 -6.35
C PHE A 111 11.30 0.85 -7.14
N PRO A 112 10.17 0.68 -7.87
CA PRO A 112 9.67 1.73 -8.76
C PRO A 112 8.99 2.86 -8.00
N TYR A 113 9.36 4.11 -8.28
CA TYR A 113 8.68 5.27 -7.71
C TYR A 113 7.49 5.68 -8.58
N MET A 114 6.31 5.92 -7.98
CA MET A 114 5.11 6.29 -8.74
C MET A 114 5.28 7.55 -9.61
N ILE A 115 6.17 8.49 -9.22
CA ILE A 115 6.48 9.70 -9.99
C ILE A 115 7.07 9.42 -11.37
N GLU A 116 7.62 8.22 -11.59
CA GLU A 116 8.16 7.79 -12.89
C GLU A 116 7.06 7.59 -13.95
N PHE A 117 5.79 7.56 -13.54
CA PHE A 117 4.64 7.22 -14.38
C PHE A 117 3.66 8.40 -14.57
N VAL A 118 4.02 9.60 -14.10
CA VAL A 118 3.21 10.83 -14.14
C VAL A 118 3.61 11.72 -15.31
#